data_AF-A0A4V5N0G5-F1
#
_entry.id   AF-A0A4V5N0G5-F1
#
_cell.length_a   1.000
_cell.length_b   1.000
_cell.length_c   1.000
_cell.angle_alpha   90.00
_cell.angle_beta   90.00
_cell.angle_gamma   90.00
#
_symmetry.space_group_name_H-M   'P 1'
#
loop_
_entity.id
_entity.type
_entity.pdbx_description
1 polymer ?
#
loop_
_entity_poly.entity_id
_entity_poly.type
_entity_poly.pdbx_seq_one_letter_code
_entity_poly.pdbx_strand_id
1 'polypeptide(L)'
;MKQNTRSKKPSSESTEPVLDRALMGELVARAKTDGIQMAGEGGLLAQLTKLVVEGALESELTDHLGRESGERAEDGRSGNYRNEHRSKTVTTDVGPVEIEVPRDRNGSFEPQLVEARGFVDSHTW
;
A
#
# COMPACT_ATOMS: atom_id res chain seq x y z
N MET A 1 -38.76 -41.40 -16.56
CA MET A 1 -38.46 -40.87 -15.21
C MET A 1 -37.53 -39.68 -15.37
N LYS A 2 -37.95 -38.47 -15.01
CA LYS A 2 -37.14 -37.24 -15.14
C LYS A 2 -36.41 -37.00 -13.82
N GLN A 3 -35.08 -37.05 -13.83
CA GLN A 3 -34.26 -36.75 -12.66
C GLN A 3 -34.22 -35.22 -12.46
N ASN A 4 -34.62 -34.76 -11.28
CA ASN A 4 -34.68 -33.36 -10.92
C ASN A 4 -33.38 -32.98 -10.18
N THR A 5 -32.42 -32.36 -10.87
CA THR A 5 -31.20 -31.85 -10.24
C THR A 5 -31.48 -30.51 -9.60
N ARG A 6 -31.67 -30.50 -8.27
CA ARG A 6 -31.79 -29.29 -7.46
C ARG A 6 -30.43 -28.57 -7.44
N SER A 7 -30.28 -27.51 -8.23
CA SER A 7 -29.09 -26.65 -8.21
C SER A 7 -28.84 -26.12 -6.80
N LYS A 8 -27.72 -26.53 -6.20
CA LYS A 8 -27.21 -25.98 -4.95
C LYS A 8 -26.66 -24.58 -5.26
N LYS A 9 -27.40 -23.54 -4.84
CA LYS A 9 -26.98 -22.14 -4.94
C LYS A 9 -25.68 -21.96 -4.12
N PRO A 10 -24.60 -21.39 -4.66
CA PRO A 10 -23.39 -21.17 -3.88
C PRO A 10 -23.69 -20.16 -2.76
N SER A 11 -23.28 -20.50 -1.55
CA SER A 11 -23.38 -19.67 -0.35
C SER A 11 -22.54 -18.40 -0.53
N SER A 12 -23.18 -17.24 -0.41
CA SER A 12 -22.50 -15.95 -0.32
C SER A 12 -21.77 -15.86 1.02
N GLU A 13 -20.44 -15.98 1.02
CA GLU A 13 -19.62 -15.53 2.13
C GLU A 13 -19.80 -14.01 2.25
N SER A 14 -20.31 -13.56 3.40
CA SER A 14 -20.37 -12.15 3.77
C SER A 14 -18.96 -11.69 4.13
N THR A 15 -18.20 -11.26 3.13
CA THR A 15 -16.94 -10.54 3.33
C THR A 15 -17.28 -9.17 3.89
N GLU A 16 -17.09 -8.99 5.20
CA GLU A 16 -17.07 -7.65 5.78
C GLU A 16 -16.01 -6.81 5.03
N PRO A 17 -16.31 -5.54 4.70
CA PRO A 17 -15.35 -4.71 4.00
C PRO A 17 -14.10 -4.53 4.86
N VAL A 18 -12.93 -4.66 4.23
CA VAL A 18 -11.61 -4.39 4.86
C VAL A 18 -11.56 -2.98 5.48
N LEU A 19 -12.37 -2.06 4.95
CA LEU A 19 -12.45 -0.67 5.37
C LEU A 19 -13.74 -0.42 6.15
N ASP A 20 -13.61 0.00 7.41
CA ASP A 20 -14.74 0.35 8.27
C ASP A 20 -15.44 1.64 7.79
N ARG A 21 -16.78 1.56 7.68
CA ARG A 21 -17.59 2.65 7.14
C ARG A 21 -17.67 3.86 8.09
N ALA A 22 -17.63 3.63 9.40
CA ALA A 22 -17.67 4.71 10.38
C ALA A 22 -16.35 5.49 10.37
N LEU A 23 -15.21 4.79 10.34
CA LEU A 23 -13.89 5.39 10.21
C LEU A 23 -13.76 6.22 8.94
N MET A 24 -14.27 5.71 7.80
CA MET A 24 -14.28 6.46 6.55
C MET A 24 -15.14 7.74 6.64
N GLY A 25 -16.27 7.67 7.33
CA GLY A 25 -17.10 8.84 7.61
C GLY A 25 -16.35 9.91 8.41
N GLU A 26 -15.60 9.50 9.42
CA GLU A 26 -14.76 10.38 10.24
C GLU A 26 -13.65 11.03 9.41
N LEU A 27 -12.91 10.25 8.62
CA LEU A 27 -11.85 10.77 7.73
C LEU A 27 -12.38 11.82 6.76
N VAL A 28 -13.53 11.56 6.13
CA VAL A 28 -14.17 12.51 5.20
C VAL A 28 -14.65 13.77 5.92
N ALA A 29 -15.22 13.63 7.12
CA ALA A 29 -15.64 14.78 7.93
C ALA A 29 -14.44 15.65 8.29
N ARG A 30 -13.33 15.04 8.73
CA ARG A 30 -12.10 15.74 9.07
C ARG A 30 -11.49 16.46 7.86
N ALA A 31 -11.39 15.77 6.72
CA ALA A 31 -10.90 16.37 5.47
C ALA A 31 -11.72 17.60 5.06
N LYS A 32 -13.06 17.55 5.20
CA LYS A 32 -13.93 18.71 4.95
C LYS A 32 -13.65 19.87 5.91
N THR A 33 -13.47 19.59 7.20
CA THR A 33 -13.13 20.61 8.20
C THR A 33 -11.80 21.29 7.89
N ASP A 34 -10.81 20.52 7.44
CA ASP A 34 -9.46 21.01 7.13
C ASP A 34 -9.35 21.58 5.70
N GLY A 35 -10.45 21.60 4.93
CA GLY A 35 -10.48 22.13 3.56
C GLY A 35 -9.77 21.27 2.50
N ILE A 36 -9.46 20.02 2.86
CA ILE A 36 -8.76 19.06 1.99
C ILE A 36 -9.71 18.59 0.88
N GLN A 37 -9.24 18.63 -0.36
CA GLN A 37 -9.99 18.14 -1.51
C GLN A 37 -10.13 16.61 -1.49
N MET A 38 -11.21 16.08 -2.06
CA MET A 38 -11.41 14.62 -2.08
C MET A 38 -10.41 13.91 -3.00
N ALA A 39 -10.16 14.47 -4.19
CA ALA A 39 -9.25 13.95 -5.21
C ALA A 39 -8.29 15.04 -5.68
N GLY A 40 -7.26 14.65 -6.44
CA GLY A 40 -6.19 15.53 -6.90
C GLY A 40 -4.97 15.49 -5.99
N GLU A 41 -3.92 16.19 -6.40
CA GLU A 41 -2.64 16.25 -5.70
C GLU A 41 -2.83 16.78 -4.27
N GLY A 42 -2.31 16.03 -3.29
CA GLY A 42 -2.49 16.32 -1.86
C GLY A 42 -3.91 16.10 -1.31
N GLY A 43 -4.85 15.63 -2.13
CA GLY A 43 -6.21 15.30 -1.70
C GLY A 43 -6.29 14.07 -0.79
N LEU A 44 -7.45 13.84 -0.16
CA LEU A 44 -7.67 12.75 0.78
C LEU A 44 -7.37 11.38 0.15
N LEU A 45 -7.83 11.14 -1.08
CA LEU A 45 -7.57 9.86 -1.77
C LEU A 45 -6.09 9.68 -2.10
N ALA A 46 -5.37 10.75 -2.46
CA ALA A 46 -3.93 10.68 -2.69
C ALA A 46 -3.16 10.33 -1.40
N GLN A 47 -3.55 10.91 -0.27
CA GLN A 47 -2.98 10.59 1.05
C GLN A 47 -3.30 9.16 1.49
N LEU A 48 -4.51 8.67 1.25
CA LEU A 48 -4.87 7.28 1.55
C LEU A 48 -4.08 6.29 0.70
N THR A 49 -3.96 6.56 -0.61
CA THR A 49 -3.12 5.76 -1.51
C THR A 49 -1.67 5.75 -1.05
N LYS A 50 -1.12 6.90 -0.66
CA LYS A 50 0.23 6.99 -0.09
C LYS A 50 0.41 6.03 1.09
N LEU A 51 -0.46 6.10 2.09
CA LEU A 51 -0.39 5.28 3.29
C LEU A 51 -0.46 3.77 2.99
N VAL A 52 -1.34 3.37 2.07
CA VAL A 52 -1.48 1.97 1.67
C VAL A 52 -0.23 1.46 0.97
N VAL A 53 0.31 2.24 0.03
CA VAL A 53 1.50 1.87 -0.73
C VAL A 53 2.73 1.80 0.18
N GLU A 54 2.95 2.80 1.04
CA GLU A 54 4.06 2.81 2.00
C GLU A 54 3.97 1.65 2.99
N GLY A 55 2.77 1.38 3.52
CA GLY A 55 2.56 0.25 4.44
C GLY A 55 2.85 -1.10 3.77
N ALA A 56 2.47 -1.27 2.51
CA ALA A 56 2.78 -2.48 1.76
C ALA A 56 4.29 -2.61 1.47
N LEU A 57 4.98 -1.53 1.17
CA LEU A 57 6.44 -1.53 0.98
C LEU A 57 7.20 -1.84 2.28
N GLU A 58 6.72 -1.36 3.43
CA GLU A 58 7.27 -1.73 4.73
C GLU A 58 7.05 -3.21 5.04
N SER A 59 5.90 -3.77 4.66
CA SER A 59 5.65 -5.21 4.76
C SER A 59 6.62 -6.00 3.88
N GLU A 60 6.85 -5.59 2.63
CA GLU A 60 7.84 -6.24 1.75
C GLU A 60 9.26 -6.20 2.34
N LEU A 61 9.66 -5.08 2.94
CA LEU A 61 10.97 -4.98 3.61
C LEU A 61 11.03 -5.85 4.86
N THR A 62 9.92 -6.02 5.56
CA THR A 62 9.79 -6.94 6.69
C THR A 62 10.03 -8.37 6.27
N ASP A 63 9.38 -8.79 5.19
CA ASP A 63 9.57 -10.12 4.61
C ASP A 63 11.01 -10.31 4.12
N HIS A 64 11.60 -9.31 3.47
CA HIS A 64 12.99 -9.33 3.00
C HIS A 64 14.01 -9.48 4.14
N LEU A 65 13.79 -8.81 5.26
CA LEU A 65 14.69 -8.89 6.43
C LEU A 65 14.36 -10.06 7.38
N GLY A 66 13.21 -10.69 7.19
CA GLY A 66 12.69 -11.81 7.99
C GLY A 66 12.35 -11.42 9.44
N ARG A 67 12.13 -10.14 9.72
CA ARG A 67 11.88 -9.65 11.10
C ARG A 67 11.23 -8.28 11.14
N GLU A 68 10.55 -7.99 12.24
CA GLU A 68 9.84 -6.74 12.44
C GLU A 68 10.75 -5.53 12.65
N SER A 69 10.17 -4.32 12.54
CA SER A 69 10.90 -3.09 12.85
C SER A 69 11.30 -3.06 14.33
N GLY A 70 12.58 -2.78 14.60
CA GLY A 70 13.14 -2.76 15.95
C GLY A 70 13.51 -4.13 16.52
N GLU A 71 13.20 -5.22 15.82
CA GLU A 71 13.59 -6.57 16.23
C GLU A 71 15.09 -6.83 15.92
N ARG A 72 15.79 -7.42 16.89
CA ARG A 72 17.19 -7.83 16.69
C ARG A 72 17.25 -9.08 15.85
N ALA A 73 18.25 -9.17 14.97
CA ALA A 73 18.52 -10.40 14.25
C ALA A 73 18.84 -11.54 15.22
N GLU A 74 18.21 -12.70 15.02
CA GLU A 74 18.38 -13.88 15.88
C GLU A 74 19.83 -14.35 15.96
N ASP A 75 20.59 -14.21 14.87
CA ASP A 75 22.00 -14.60 14.79
C ASP A 75 22.97 -13.55 15.37
N GLY A 76 22.47 -12.37 15.77
CA GLY A 76 23.25 -11.23 16.23
C GLY A 76 24.28 -10.69 15.22
N ARG A 77 24.24 -11.17 13.98
CA ARG A 77 25.29 -10.98 12.95
C ARG A 77 24.75 -10.50 11.62
N SER A 78 23.43 -10.55 11.38
CA SER A 78 22.84 -9.94 10.19
C SER A 78 23.20 -8.44 10.21
N GLY A 79 24.18 -8.06 9.40
CA GLY A 79 24.63 -6.67 9.26
C GLY A 79 23.64 -5.81 8.48
N ASN A 80 22.62 -6.44 7.89
CA ASN A 80 21.58 -5.77 7.15
C ASN A 80 20.43 -5.37 8.07
N TYR A 81 20.08 -4.10 8.08
CA TYR A 81 18.97 -3.54 8.87
C TYR A 81 18.16 -2.61 7.98
N ARG A 82 16.94 -2.29 8.39
CA ARG A 82 16.19 -1.18 7.81
C ARG A 82 17.03 0.10 7.94
N ASN A 83 17.07 0.89 6.88
CA ASN A 83 17.76 2.17 6.80
C ASN A 83 16.79 3.24 6.29
N GLU A 84 17.29 4.47 6.11
CA GLU A 84 16.57 5.62 5.53
C GLU A 84 15.66 5.27 4.34
N HIS A 85 14.59 6.05 4.22
CA HIS A 85 13.66 6.03 3.11
C HIS A 85 14.15 6.88 1.95
N ARG A 86 13.63 6.60 0.76
CA ARG A 86 13.87 7.41 -0.45
C ARG A 86 12.53 7.87 -1.03
N SER A 87 12.41 9.17 -1.26
CA SER A 87 11.21 9.74 -1.88
C SER A 87 11.11 9.33 -3.35
N LYS A 88 9.90 8.97 -3.79
CA LYS A 88 9.55 8.67 -5.18
C LYS A 88 8.13 9.15 -5.46
N THR A 89 7.92 9.79 -6.61
CA THR A 89 6.57 10.10 -7.09
C THR A 89 6.03 8.95 -7.94
N VAL A 90 4.86 8.44 -7.60
CA VAL A 90 4.12 7.44 -8.36
C VAL A 90 2.89 8.11 -8.96
N THR A 91 2.69 7.94 -10.25
CA THR A 91 1.48 8.40 -10.92
C THR A 91 0.36 7.42 -10.64
N THR A 92 -0.76 7.93 -10.15
CA THR A 92 -1.96 7.14 -9.85
C THR A 92 -3.18 7.77 -10.51
N ASP A 93 -4.31 7.06 -10.54
CA ASP A 93 -5.56 7.56 -11.12
C ASP A 93 -6.09 8.83 -10.41
N VAL A 94 -5.69 9.06 -9.16
CA VAL A 94 -6.08 10.25 -8.38
C VAL A 94 -5.06 11.40 -8.49
N GLY A 95 -4.01 11.22 -9.28
CA GLY A 95 -2.92 12.18 -9.48
C GLY A 95 -1.54 11.63 -9.07
N PRO A 96 -0.49 12.45 -9.18
CA PRO A 96 0.82 12.10 -8.65
C PRO A 96 0.78 11.99 -7.12
N VAL A 97 1.44 10.97 -6.57
CA VAL A 97 1.56 10.72 -5.14
C VAL A 97 3.03 10.52 -4.81
N GLU A 98 3.57 11.39 -3.95
CA GLU A 98 4.92 11.22 -3.40
C GLU A 98 4.89 10.23 -2.23
N ILE A 99 5.67 9.17 -2.35
CA ILE A 99 5.80 8.08 -1.37
C ILE A 99 7.25 7.98 -0.88
N GLU A 100 7.40 7.45 0.33
CA GLU A 100 8.68 7.08 0.93
C GLU A 100 8.93 5.59 0.77
N VAL A 101 9.91 5.22 -0.04
CA VAL A 101 10.24 3.81 -0.28
C VAL A 101 11.32 3.38 0.70
N PRO A 102 11.07 2.38 1.56
CA PRO A 102 12.04 1.95 2.56
C PRO A 102 13.20 1.23 1.88
N ARG A 103 14.35 1.19 2.57
CA ARG A 103 15.58 0.56 2.07
C ARG A 103 16.25 -0.22 3.17
N ASP A 104 16.95 -1.27 2.80
CA ASP A 104 17.87 -1.98 3.66
C ASP A 104 19.29 -1.35 3.62
N ARG A 105 20.08 -1.56 4.66
CA ARG A 105 21.43 -1.01 4.79
C ARG A 105 22.37 -1.51 3.69
N ASN A 106 22.21 -2.76 3.27
CA ASN A 106 23.04 -3.36 2.23
C ASN A 106 22.58 -2.96 0.82
N GLY A 107 21.38 -2.38 0.68
CA GLY A 107 20.81 -2.02 -0.62
C GLY A 107 20.44 -3.22 -1.48
N SER A 108 20.18 -4.39 -0.89
CA SER A 108 19.77 -5.59 -1.60
C SER A 108 18.24 -5.77 -1.66
N PHE A 109 17.48 -4.86 -1.06
CA PHE A 109 16.01 -4.84 -1.16
C PHE A 109 15.56 -4.24 -2.50
N GLU A 110 14.80 -5.03 -3.27
CA GLU A 110 14.17 -4.61 -4.52
C GLU A 110 12.64 -4.67 -4.37
N PRO A 111 11.96 -3.51 -4.20
CA PRO A 111 10.51 -3.48 -3.99
C PRO A 111 9.76 -3.95 -5.23
N GLN A 112 8.74 -4.78 -5.03
CA GLN A 112 7.96 -5.38 -6.12
C GLN A 112 6.71 -4.56 -6.42
N LEU A 113 6.02 -4.06 -5.38
CA LEU A 113 4.83 -3.22 -5.54
C LEU A 113 5.11 -1.95 -6.36
N VAL A 114 6.28 -1.36 -6.17
CA VAL A 114 6.71 -0.13 -6.83
C VAL A 114 8.05 -0.38 -7.52
N GLU A 115 7.98 -1.05 -8.67
CA GLU A 115 9.18 -1.49 -9.41
C GLU A 115 10.23 -0.37 -9.56
N ALA A 116 11.49 -0.76 -9.40
CA ALA A 116 12.64 0.10 -9.62
C ALA A 116 12.81 0.36 -11.13
N ARG A 117 12.12 1.41 -11.61
CA ARG A 117 11.99 1.89 -13.01
C ARG A 117 10.86 1.20 -13.78
N GLY A 118 9.67 1.78 -13.61
CA GLY A 118 8.48 1.41 -14.36
C GLY A 118 7.37 2.45 -14.17
N PHE A 119 7.63 3.71 -14.52
CA PHE A 119 6.55 4.60 -14.93
C PHE A 119 7.02 5.34 -16.18
N VAL A 120 6.38 5.02 -17.29
CA VAL A 120 6.70 5.51 -18.64
C VAL A 120 6.17 6.93 -18.75
N ASP A 121 7.04 7.88 -19.08
CA ASP A 121 6.65 9.23 -19.50
C ASP A 121 5.67 9.12 -20.68
N SER A 122 4.39 9.41 -20.42
CA SER A 122 3.41 9.62 -21.49
C SER A 122 3.43 11.07 -21.96
N HIS A 123 4.59 11.63 -22.32
CA HIS A 123 4.69 12.84 -23.14
C HIS A 123 5.96 12.76 -24.02
N THR A 124 5.73 12.40 -25.27
CA THR A 124 6.61 12.51 -26.44
C THR A 124 7.20 13.91 -26.59
N TRP A 125 8.46 13.98 -27.06
CA TRP A 125 8.99 15.12 -27.81
C TRP A 125 8.59 15.02 -29.27
#